data_AF-A0A9X0CW22-F1
#
_entry.id   AF-A0A9X0CW22-F1
#
_cell.length_a   1.000
_cell.length_b   1.000
_cell.length_c   1.000
_cell.angle_alpha   90.00
_cell.angle_beta   90.00
_cell.angle_gamma   90.00
#
_symmetry.space_group_name_H-M   'P 1'
#
loop_
_entity.id
_entity.type
_entity.pdbx_description
1 polymer ?
#
loop_
_entity_poly.entity_id
_entity_poly.type
_entity_poly.pdbx_seq_one_letter_code
_entity_poly.pdbx_strand_id
1 'polypeptide(L)'
;MSSLWSIDDKIVTCKSTSLKMGLDVPEAAMTLGGTKCGDGKVCLSRQCVSLNILLKKGPGCPKNCSGNGLCSNVGKCYCVEPWTGISCSEKISDVKPTTKASETH
;
A
#
# COMPACT_ATOMS: atom_id res chain seq x y z
N MET A 1 14.28 -5.77 28.36
CA MET A 1 13.84 -4.72 29.29
C MET A 1 12.32 -4.78 29.40
N SER A 2 11.77 -4.69 30.61
CA SER A 2 10.32 -4.77 30.85
C SER A 2 9.86 -3.56 31.66
N SER A 3 8.67 -3.05 31.38
CA SER A 3 8.07 -1.89 32.06
C SER A 3 6.57 -2.08 32.22
N LEU A 4 5.97 -1.49 33.26
CA LEU A 4 4.53 -1.53 33.50
C LEU A 4 3.90 -0.19 33.10
N TRP A 5 2.84 -0.24 32.31
CA TRP A 5 2.17 0.92 31.75
C TRP A 5 0.68 0.85 32.11
N SER A 6 0.10 1.99 32.51
CA SER A 6 -1.35 2.09 32.74
C SER A 6 -2.02 2.61 31.47
N ILE A 7 -2.93 1.80 30.90
CA ILE A 7 -3.69 2.11 29.68
C ILE A 7 -5.14 1.71 29.95
N ASP A 8 -6.08 2.67 29.86
CA ASP A 8 -7.51 2.46 30.10
C ASP A 8 -7.80 1.68 31.40
N ASP A 9 -7.24 2.16 32.51
CA ASP A 9 -7.33 1.55 33.86
C ASP A 9 -6.81 0.11 33.99
N LYS A 10 -6.09 -0.38 32.97
CA LYS A 10 -5.41 -1.69 32.99
C LYS A 10 -3.91 -1.51 33.10
N ILE A 11 -3.29 -2.32 33.97
CA ILE A 11 -1.83 -2.43 34.04
C ILE A 11 -1.38 -3.43 32.97
N VAL A 12 -0.64 -2.94 31.98
CA VAL A 12 -0.07 -3.72 30.89
C VAL A 12 1.44 -3.84 31.09
N THR A 13 1.98 -5.04 30.90
CA THR A 13 3.44 -5.26 30.90
C THR A 13 3.98 -5.10 29.49
N CYS A 14 4.74 -4.04 29.24
CA CYS A 14 5.47 -3.81 28.01
C CYS A 14 6.86 -4.45 28.09
N LYS A 15 7.15 -5.39 27.19
CA LYS A 15 8.44 -6.08 27.09
C LYS A 15 9.14 -5.65 25.80
N SER A 16 10.42 -5.31 25.91
CA SER A 16 11.27 -4.89 24.79
C SER A 16 12.60 -5.63 24.83
N THR A 17 13.19 -5.82 23.66
CA THR A 17 14.51 -6.42 23.48
C THR A 17 15.28 -5.61 22.44
N SER A 18 16.59 -5.51 22.62
CA SER A 18 17.49 -4.89 21.64
C SER A 18 18.26 -6.02 20.97
N LEU A 19 17.70 -6.54 19.88
CA LEU A 19 18.33 -7.60 19.09
C LEU A 19 19.30 -6.98 18.08
N LYS A 20 20.61 -7.15 18.31
CA LYS A 20 21.65 -6.83 17.32
C LYS A 20 21.80 -8.02 16.37
N MET A 21 20.94 -8.11 15.34
CA MET A 21 20.94 -9.20 14.37
C MET A 21 21.87 -8.95 13.15
N GLY A 22 22.89 -8.10 13.30
CA GLY A 22 23.81 -7.70 12.22
C GLY A 22 23.47 -6.33 11.64
N LEU A 23 24.39 -5.75 10.87
CA LEU A 23 24.29 -4.38 10.33
C LEU A 23 23.19 -4.22 9.26
N ASP A 24 22.79 -5.32 8.62
CA ASP A 24 21.84 -5.32 7.49
C ASP A 24 20.40 -5.63 7.92
N VAL A 25 20.17 -5.93 9.20
CA VAL A 25 18.84 -6.25 9.73
C VAL A 25 18.35 -5.04 10.54
N PRO A 26 17.25 -4.37 10.15
CA PRO A 26 16.62 -3.36 10.98
C PRO A 26 16.38 -3.93 12.37
N GLU A 27 16.75 -3.20 13.43
CA GLU A 27 16.64 -3.64 14.83
C GLU A 27 15.37 -4.46 15.05
N ALA A 28 15.52 -5.78 15.23
CA ALA A 28 14.43 -6.73 15.28
C ALA A 28 13.63 -6.52 16.57
N ALA A 29 12.74 -5.54 16.54
CA ALA A 29 11.84 -5.06 17.59
C ALA A 29 11.24 -3.69 17.22
N MET A 30 11.81 -2.98 16.25
CA MET A 30 11.31 -1.68 15.81
C MET A 30 10.28 -1.81 14.69
N THR A 31 9.28 -0.93 14.71
CA THR A 31 8.32 -0.81 13.63
C THR A 31 9.03 -0.40 12.35
N LEU A 32 8.79 -1.15 11.27
CA LEU A 32 9.33 -0.81 9.95
C LEU A 32 8.69 0.47 9.41
N GLY A 33 9.42 1.16 8.52
CA GLY A 33 8.86 2.26 7.74
C GLY A 33 7.61 1.82 6.98
N GLY A 34 6.59 2.68 6.93
CA GLY A 34 5.30 2.40 6.30
C GLY A 34 4.25 1.76 7.21
N THR A 35 4.61 1.29 8.41
CA THR A 35 3.64 0.76 9.38
C THR A 35 2.62 1.83 9.79
N LYS A 36 1.31 1.53 9.80
CA LYS A 36 0.26 2.45 10.27
C LYS A 36 0.50 2.81 11.74
N CYS A 37 0.55 4.10 12.06
CA CYS A 37 0.66 4.60 13.45
C CYS A 37 -0.53 5.47 13.88
N GLY A 38 -1.42 5.82 12.93
CA GLY A 38 -2.64 6.58 13.17
C GLY A 38 -3.44 6.72 11.88
N ASP A 39 -4.62 7.32 11.94
CA ASP A 39 -5.43 7.54 10.75
C ASP A 39 -4.75 8.56 9.84
N GLY A 40 -4.55 8.17 8.57
CA GLY A 40 -3.79 8.97 7.62
C GLY A 40 -2.31 9.15 7.99
N LYS A 41 -1.72 8.32 8.87
CA LYS A 41 -0.33 8.44 9.32
C LYS A 41 0.42 7.11 9.31
N VAL A 42 1.72 7.17 9.04
CA VAL A 42 2.64 6.02 9.02
C VAL A 42 3.94 6.33 9.72
N CYS A 43 4.62 5.29 10.20
CA CYS A 43 5.99 5.42 10.72
C CYS A 43 6.98 5.64 9.57
N LEU A 44 7.78 6.69 9.65
CA LEU A 44 8.92 6.94 8.76
C LEU A 44 10.06 7.55 9.57
N SER A 45 11.27 7.04 9.43
CA SER A 45 12.45 7.53 10.18
C SER A 45 12.20 7.68 11.69
N ARG A 46 11.52 6.69 12.29
CA ARG A 46 11.13 6.64 13.73
C ARG A 46 10.11 7.70 14.16
N GLN A 47 9.43 8.36 13.23
CA GLN A 47 8.39 9.34 13.50
C GLN A 47 7.04 8.94 12.88
N CYS A 48 5.94 9.23 13.58
CA CYS A 48 4.60 9.05 13.03
C CYS A 48 4.22 10.27 12.19
N VAL A 49 4.35 10.15 10.87
CA VAL A 49 4.20 11.24 9.90
C VAL A 49 2.90 11.09 9.09
N SER A 50 2.38 12.20 8.57
CA SER A 50 1.18 12.19 7.72
C SER A 50 1.46 11.55 6.36
N LEU A 51 0.52 10.76 5.86
CA LEU A 51 0.58 10.23 4.50
C LEU A 51 0.69 11.33 3.45
N ASN A 52 0.23 12.56 3.73
CA ASN A 52 0.32 13.69 2.80
C ASN A 52 1.76 13.99 2.36
N ILE A 53 2.78 13.68 3.19
CA ILE A 53 4.18 13.89 2.82
C ILE A 53 4.74 12.79 1.91
N LEU A 54 4.09 11.62 1.86
CA LEU A 54 4.47 10.47 1.03
C LEU A 54 3.63 10.36 -0.24
N LEU A 55 2.37 10.76 -0.14
CA LEU A 55 1.43 10.85 -1.23
C LEU A 55 1.77 12.07 -2.10
N LYS A 56 2.93 12.03 -2.79
CA LYS A 56 2.94 12.54 -4.16
C LYS A 56 1.94 11.65 -4.87
N LYS A 57 0.70 12.13 -5.00
CA LYS A 57 -0.42 11.41 -5.61
C LYS A 57 0.11 10.71 -6.85
N GLY A 58 0.35 9.41 -6.74
CA GLY A 58 0.80 8.61 -7.87
C GLY A 58 -0.20 8.79 -9.00
N PRO A 59 0.15 8.46 -10.25
CA PRO A 59 -0.85 8.42 -11.31
C PRO A 59 -2.02 7.56 -10.82
N GLY A 60 -3.16 8.21 -10.53
CA GLY A 60 -4.34 7.52 -10.04
C GLY A 60 -4.91 6.66 -11.15
N CYS A 61 -5.50 5.52 -10.82
CA CYS A 61 -6.13 4.72 -11.85
C CYS A 61 -7.41 5.39 -12.39
N PRO A 62 -7.65 5.30 -13.71
CA PRO A 62 -8.84 5.86 -14.33
C PRO A 62 -10.08 5.19 -13.75
N LYS A 63 -11.01 6.00 -13.23
CA LYS A 63 -12.25 5.55 -12.56
C LYS A 63 -12.03 4.48 -11.47
N ASN A 64 -10.86 4.45 -10.84
CA ASN A 64 -10.50 3.38 -9.89
C ASN A 64 -10.72 1.97 -10.47
N CYS A 65 -10.34 1.78 -11.74
CA CYS A 65 -10.56 0.54 -12.50
C CYS A 65 -12.02 0.08 -12.52
N SER A 66 -12.97 1.01 -12.36
CA SER A 66 -14.42 0.76 -12.32
C SER A 66 -14.85 -0.31 -11.31
N GLY A 67 -14.02 -0.64 -10.32
CA GLY A 67 -14.23 -1.77 -9.40
C GLY A 67 -14.01 -3.15 -10.03
N ASN A 68 -13.54 -3.22 -11.27
CA ASN A 68 -13.39 -4.43 -12.08
C ASN A 68 -11.93 -4.81 -12.34
N GLY A 69 -10.99 -4.25 -11.57
CA GLY A 69 -9.57 -4.47 -11.77
C GLY A 69 -8.71 -3.97 -10.63
N LEU A 70 -7.44 -4.35 -10.67
CA LEU A 70 -6.43 -3.94 -9.72
C LEU A 70 -5.67 -2.72 -10.24
N CYS A 71 -5.58 -1.69 -9.41
CA CYS A 71 -4.79 -0.51 -9.70
C CYS A 71 -3.32 -0.73 -9.36
N SER A 72 -2.45 -0.56 -10.34
CA SER A 72 -1.00 -0.63 -10.15
C SER A 72 -0.40 0.67 -9.61
N ASN A 73 0.81 0.58 -9.07
CA ASN A 73 1.56 1.75 -8.58
C ASN A 73 1.91 2.78 -9.67
N VAL A 74 1.81 2.40 -10.95
CA VAL A 74 2.01 3.28 -12.12
C VAL A 74 0.71 3.78 -12.75
N GLY A 75 -0.44 3.57 -12.08
CA GLY A 75 -1.73 4.11 -12.52
C GLY A 75 -2.41 3.37 -13.66
N LYS A 76 -1.95 2.15 -13.96
CA LYS A 76 -2.59 1.24 -14.93
C LYS A 76 -3.52 0.27 -14.23
N CYS A 77 -4.64 -0.05 -14.87
CA CYS A 77 -5.58 -1.06 -14.43
C CYS A 77 -5.27 -2.43 -15.02
N TYR A 78 -5.25 -3.45 -14.17
CA TYR A 78 -5.26 -4.85 -14.56
C TYR A 78 -6.66 -5.41 -14.36
N CYS A 79 -7.40 -5.60 -15.46
CA CYS A 79 -8.80 -6.00 -15.40
C CYS A 79 -8.95 -7.47 -15.01
N VAL A 80 -9.95 -7.75 -14.19
CA VAL A 80 -10.41 -9.10 -13.88
C VAL A 80 -11.44 -9.50 -14.94
N GLU A 81 -11.38 -10.73 -15.44
CA GLU A 81 -12.37 -11.21 -16.41
C GLU A 81 -13.80 -11.13 -15.85
N PRO A 82 -14.81 -10.81 -16.67
CA PRO A 82 -14.78 -10.62 -18.12
C PRO A 82 -14.55 -9.16 -18.58
N TRP A 83 -13.85 -8.33 -17.79
CA TRP A 83 -13.69 -6.90 -18.05
C TRP A 83 -12.42 -6.55 -18.83
N THR A 84 -12.46 -5.44 -19.55
CA THR A 84 -11.38 -4.90 -20.38
C THR A 84 -11.46 -3.38 -20.53
N GLY A 85 -10.51 -2.81 -21.27
CA GLY A 85 -10.36 -1.37 -21.48
C GLY A 85 -9.50 -0.69 -20.40
N ILE A 86 -9.10 0.56 -20.67
CA ILE A 86 -8.15 1.33 -19.84
C ILE A 86 -8.61 1.46 -18.36
N SER A 87 -9.92 1.43 -18.11
CA SER A 87 -10.52 1.54 -16.79
C SER A 87 -11.37 0.34 -16.38
N CYS A 88 -11.28 -0.79 -17.10
CA CYS A 88 -12.08 -1.99 -16.85
C CYS A 88 -13.60 -1.76 -16.84
N SER A 89 -14.09 -0.79 -17.63
CA SER A 89 -15.53 -0.50 -17.75
C SER A 89 -16.23 -1.34 -18.83
N GLU A 90 -15.48 -2.01 -19.71
CA GLU A 90 -16.02 -2.70 -20.88
C GLU A 90 -15.98 -4.22 -20.67
N LYS A 91 -16.94 -4.96 -21.21
CA LYS A 91 -16.89 -6.43 -21.21
C LYS A 91 -16.27 -6.95 -22.50
N ILE A 92 -15.49 -8.02 -22.39
CA ILE A 92 -14.84 -8.67 -23.53
C ILE A 92 -15.86 -9.11 -24.59
N SER A 93 -17.07 -9.53 -24.19
CA SER A 93 -18.16 -9.92 -25.10
C SER A 93 -18.66 -8.80 -26.00
N ASP A 94 -18.52 -7.56 -25.55
CA ASP A 94 -19.15 -6.38 -26.18
C ASP A 94 -18.13 -5.63 -27.05
N VAL A 95 -16.84 -5.96 -26.90
CA VAL A 95 -15.75 -5.41 -27.72
C VAL A 95 -15.71 -6.18 -29.03
N LYS A 96 -16.18 -5.53 -30.11
CA LYS A 96 -15.92 -6.01 -31.48
C LYS A 96 -14.40 -6.15 -31.68
N PRO A 97 -13.88 -7.22 -32.31
CA PRO A 97 -12.45 -7.34 -32.60
C PRO A 97 -12.02 -6.18 -33.49
N THR A 98 -11.47 -5.13 -32.90
CA THR A 98 -10.75 -4.09 -33.63
C THR A 98 -9.29 -4.49 -33.63
N THR A 99 -8.85 -5.00 -34.78
CA THR A 99 -7.45 -4.98 -35.19
C THR A 99 -6.92 -3.56 -34.99
N LYS A 100 -6.18 -3.32 -33.92
CA LYS A 100 -5.23 -2.20 -33.85
C LYS A 100 -3.90 -2.76 -33.38
N ALA A 101 -2.91 -2.42 -34.20
CA ALA A 101 -1.65 -3.09 -34.36
C ALA A 101 -0.78 -3.08 -33.10
N SER A 102 0.05 -4.11 -33.02
CA SER A 102 1.43 -4.03 -32.55
C SER A 102 2.02 -2.65 -32.86
N GLU A 103 2.12 -1.76 -31.88
CA GLU A 103 3.09 -0.68 -31.92
C GLU A 103 4.39 -1.23 -31.33
N THR A 104 5.18 -1.83 -32.22
CA THR A 104 6.60 -2.11 -31.99
C THR A 104 7.34 -0.78 -32.12
N HIS A 105 8.22 -0.49 -31.16
CA HIS A 105 9.20 0.60 -31.25
C HIS A 105 10.60 0.02 -31.40
#